data_AF-A0AAV6FMS8-F1
#
_entry.id   AF-A0AAV6FMS8-F1
#
_cell.length_a   1.000
_cell.length_b   1.000
_cell.length_c   1.000
_cell.angle_alpha   90.00
_cell.angle_beta   90.00
_cell.angle_gamma   90.00
#
_symmetry.space_group_name_H-M   'P 1'
#
loop_
_entity.id
_entity.type
_entity.pdbx_description
1 polymer ?
#
loop_
_entity_poly.entity_id
_entity_poly.type
_entity_poly.pdbx_seq_one_letter_code
_entity_poly.pdbx_strand_id
1 'polypeptide(L)'
;MDFLTLFAVYVVVVVTCIVLVCKYAGQEQTTLGRQYGSLTNAVSPYVPLWLKRLCSRAVHRLFHERNNLFIYMHLLLEGAVYTEYSYEVFGYCKEMDTTLTNLCVPYVLLVLHLILFYLCCSRDPGTVTKAKHATQVKVYPYDGELFYPGETCPTCNLVKPARSKHCRVCNRCVQRFDHHCVWVNNCIGAQNTRYFLLYMLSVCVMAGDIAILTVDLLLNVVFRTGLMHAHYVDAQGQQQPTGIVFIVQHLFLTFPRIVFMLGFLIFVFFLLAGYAMFHLFLALGNHTSNEWYKARGRGCQHCHPHAGNRCHTPFNPLRGFYSRGVLKNLREIFVPLKPLKKRKHK
;
A
#
# COMPACT_ATOMS: atom_id res chain seq x y z
N MET A 1 18.93 -27.73 17.24
CA MET A 1 18.40 -27.19 15.97
C MET A 1 19.36 -26.13 15.51
N ASP A 2 19.81 -26.17 14.27
CA ASP A 2 20.62 -25.08 13.76
C ASP A 2 19.78 -23.78 13.72
N PHE A 3 20.49 -22.65 13.76
CA PHE A 3 19.88 -21.33 13.76
C PHE A 3 18.93 -21.12 12.56
N LEU A 4 19.30 -21.66 11.40
CA LEU A 4 18.52 -21.59 10.15
C LEU A 4 17.16 -22.28 10.28
N THR A 5 17.10 -23.42 10.97
CA THR A 5 15.87 -24.14 11.27
C THR A 5 14.95 -23.29 12.15
N LEU A 6 15.49 -22.65 13.18
CA LEU A 6 14.72 -21.78 14.06
C LEU A 6 14.20 -20.54 13.32
N PHE A 7 15.04 -19.94 12.48
CA PHE A 7 14.65 -18.80 11.63
C PHE A 7 13.59 -19.19 10.61
N ALA A 8 13.72 -20.34 9.94
CA ALA A 8 12.72 -20.85 9.01
C ALA A 8 11.38 -21.10 9.71
N VAL A 9 11.39 -21.69 10.91
CA VAL A 9 10.20 -21.85 11.74
C VAL A 9 9.58 -20.49 12.08
N TYR A 10 10.39 -19.50 12.48
CA TYR A 10 9.91 -18.15 12.76
C TYR A 10 9.24 -17.51 11.53
N VAL A 11 9.89 -17.55 10.36
CA VAL A 11 9.33 -17.00 9.11
C VAL A 11 8.01 -17.70 8.75
N VAL A 12 7.96 -19.03 8.83
CA VAL A 12 6.73 -19.80 8.56
C VAL A 12 5.61 -19.40 9.52
N VAL A 13 5.90 -19.27 10.81
CA VAL A 13 4.91 -18.82 11.81
C VAL A 13 4.41 -17.42 11.50
N VAL A 14 5.31 -16.46 11.24
CA VAL A 14 4.94 -15.07 10.93
C VAL A 14 4.10 -14.98 9.65
N VAL A 15 4.53 -15.65 8.57
CA VAL A 15 3.78 -15.68 7.31
C VAL A 15 2.42 -16.34 7.50
N THR A 16 2.35 -17.44 8.25
CA THR A 16 1.08 -18.12 8.56
C THR A 16 0.16 -17.18 9.36
N CYS A 17 0.67 -16.48 10.36
CA CYS A 17 -0.08 -15.48 11.11
C CYS A 17 -0.60 -14.37 10.19
N ILE A 18 0.23 -13.84 9.28
CA ILE A 18 -0.18 -12.83 8.30
C ILE A 18 -1.30 -13.37 7.38
N VAL A 19 -1.16 -14.58 6.85
CA VAL A 19 -2.17 -15.20 5.98
C VAL A 19 -3.48 -15.42 6.73
N LEU A 20 -3.42 -15.90 7.98
CA LEU A 20 -4.60 -16.08 8.82
C LEU A 20 -5.27 -14.73 9.10
N VAL A 21 -4.51 -13.71 9.48
CA VAL A 21 -5.04 -12.35 9.67
C VAL A 21 -5.68 -11.85 8.38
N CYS A 22 -5.03 -11.96 7.23
CA CYS A 22 -5.58 -11.52 5.95
C CYS A 22 -6.85 -12.29 5.53
N LYS A 23 -6.90 -13.61 5.77
CA LYS A 23 -8.05 -14.46 5.44
C LYS A 23 -9.27 -14.15 6.33
N TYR A 24 -9.02 -13.85 7.60
CA TYR A 24 -10.05 -13.69 8.62
C TYR A 24 -10.34 -12.23 8.97
N ALA A 25 -9.54 -11.27 8.49
CA ALA A 25 -9.79 -9.84 8.62
C ALA A 25 -11.11 -9.48 7.92
N GLY A 26 -12.10 -9.06 8.71
CA GLY A 26 -13.42 -8.66 8.22
C GLY A 26 -14.53 -9.72 8.38
N GLN A 27 -14.22 -10.91 8.91
CA GLN A 27 -15.26 -11.85 9.34
C GLN A 27 -15.52 -11.69 10.85
N GLU A 28 -16.62 -11.03 11.22
CA GLU A 28 -17.02 -10.83 12.62
C GLU A 28 -17.27 -12.16 13.38
N GLN A 29 -17.45 -13.28 12.68
CA GLN A 29 -17.77 -14.60 13.25
C GLN A 29 -16.59 -15.58 13.34
N THR A 30 -15.35 -15.11 13.41
CA THR A 30 -14.18 -16.00 13.56
C THR A 30 -13.91 -16.34 15.04
N THR A 31 -13.25 -17.47 15.32
CA THR A 31 -12.85 -17.86 16.69
C THR A 31 -11.95 -16.82 17.34
N LEU A 32 -11.03 -16.23 16.59
CA LEU A 32 -10.21 -15.09 17.02
C LEU A 32 -11.06 -13.82 17.26
N GLY A 33 -12.05 -13.55 16.41
CA GLY A 33 -13.02 -12.47 16.63
C GLY A 33 -13.83 -12.64 17.92
N ARG A 34 -14.25 -13.88 18.23
CA ARG A 34 -14.90 -14.23 19.50
C ARG A 34 -13.96 -14.08 20.69
N GLN A 35 -12.70 -14.51 20.58
CA GLN A 35 -11.71 -14.34 21.65
C GLN A 35 -11.40 -12.86 21.90
N TYR A 36 -11.19 -12.07 20.85
CA TYR A 36 -11.02 -10.63 20.94
C TYR A 36 -12.27 -9.95 21.54
N GLY A 37 -13.46 -10.35 21.10
CA GLY A 37 -14.74 -9.91 21.69
C GLY A 37 -14.86 -10.26 23.17
N SER A 38 -14.47 -11.47 23.57
CA SER A 38 -14.49 -11.92 24.96
C SER A 38 -13.47 -11.15 25.82
N LEU A 39 -12.26 -10.93 25.30
CA LEU A 39 -11.21 -10.17 25.98
C LEU A 39 -11.59 -8.70 26.14
N THR A 40 -12.11 -8.09 25.08
CA THR A 40 -12.62 -6.71 25.13
C THR A 40 -13.81 -6.59 26.07
N ASN A 41 -14.72 -7.57 26.11
CA ASN A 41 -15.83 -7.60 27.08
C ASN A 41 -15.37 -7.82 28.52
N ALA A 42 -14.28 -8.57 28.75
CA ALA A 42 -13.69 -8.77 30.07
C ALA A 42 -12.94 -7.52 30.58
N VAL A 43 -12.26 -6.80 29.68
CA VAL A 43 -11.45 -5.61 30.03
C VAL A 43 -12.27 -4.32 30.02
N SER A 44 -13.29 -4.23 29.16
CA SER A 44 -14.17 -3.06 29.00
C SER A 44 -14.76 -2.53 30.32
N PRO A 45 -15.24 -3.35 31.27
CA PRO A 45 -15.77 -2.86 32.54
C PRO A 45 -14.74 -2.11 33.39
N TYR A 46 -13.47 -2.48 33.28
CA TYR A 46 -12.37 -1.92 34.08
C TYR A 46 -11.71 -0.69 33.45
N VAL A 47 -11.97 -0.42 32.16
CA VAL A 47 -11.44 0.76 31.48
C VAL A 47 -12.38 1.95 31.70
N PRO A 48 -11.93 3.04 32.34
CA PRO A 48 -12.76 4.21 32.58
C PRO A 48 -13.37 4.76 31.28
N LEU A 49 -14.64 5.19 31.36
CA LEU A 49 -15.37 5.69 30.19
C LEU A 49 -14.68 6.92 29.55
N TRP A 50 -14.03 7.76 30.36
CA TRP A 50 -13.25 8.89 29.89
C TRP A 50 -12.04 8.45 29.06
N LEU A 51 -11.36 7.37 29.47
CA LEU A 51 -10.19 6.84 28.78
C LEU A 51 -10.59 6.20 27.45
N LYS A 52 -11.68 5.42 27.42
CA LYS A 52 -12.23 4.89 26.16
C LYS A 52 -12.57 6.00 25.16
N ARG A 53 -13.24 7.05 25.62
CA ARG A 53 -13.60 8.21 24.78
C ARG A 53 -12.35 8.96 24.31
N LEU A 54 -11.35 9.12 25.19
CA LEU A 54 -10.08 9.76 24.84
C LEU A 54 -9.32 8.95 23.78
N CYS A 55 -9.14 7.64 23.99
CA CYS A 55 -8.48 6.73 23.04
C CYS A 55 -9.22 6.70 21.71
N SER A 56 -10.56 6.58 21.73
CA SER A 56 -11.37 6.59 20.51
C SER A 56 -11.23 7.91 19.74
N ARG A 57 -11.28 9.05 20.43
CA ARG A 57 -11.04 10.37 19.80
C ARG A 57 -9.61 10.51 19.28
N ALA A 58 -8.62 10.02 20.01
CA ALA A 58 -7.22 10.08 19.60
C ALA A 58 -6.97 9.24 18.34
N VAL A 59 -7.45 7.99 18.32
CA VAL A 59 -7.40 7.11 17.14
C VAL A 59 -8.15 7.73 15.97
N HIS A 60 -9.35 8.28 16.19
CA HIS A 60 -10.10 8.95 15.14
C HIS A 60 -9.34 10.17 14.58
N ARG A 61 -8.77 11.01 15.44
CA ARG A 61 -7.98 12.17 14.98
C ARG A 61 -6.69 11.79 14.26
N LEU A 62 -6.05 10.69 14.66
CA LEU A 62 -4.79 10.22 14.08
C LEU A 62 -4.99 9.53 12.72
N PHE A 63 -6.01 8.67 12.61
CA PHE A 63 -6.18 7.78 11.47
C PHE A 63 -7.40 8.10 10.58
N HIS A 64 -8.32 8.95 11.03
CA HIS A 64 -9.59 9.19 10.33
C HIS A 64 -9.85 10.65 9.99
N GLU A 65 -9.22 11.59 10.71
CA GLU A 65 -9.20 13.01 10.36
C GLU A 65 -7.87 13.41 9.75
N ARG A 66 -7.93 14.30 8.76
CA ARG A 66 -6.75 14.81 8.09
C ARG A 66 -6.02 15.79 9.01
N ASN A 67 -4.87 15.38 9.52
CA ASN A 67 -4.00 16.18 10.39
C ASN A 67 -2.53 16.07 9.94
N ASN A 68 -1.78 17.16 10.07
CA ASN A 68 -0.34 17.20 9.81
C ASN A 68 0.45 16.28 10.77
N LEU A 69 -0.10 15.94 11.95
CA LEU A 69 0.52 14.98 12.87
C LEU A 69 0.87 13.65 12.20
N PHE A 70 0.00 13.14 11.33
CA PHE A 70 0.27 11.90 10.58
C PHE A 70 1.52 12.05 9.70
N ILE A 71 1.65 13.20 9.03
CA ILE A 71 2.81 13.50 8.18
C ILE A 71 4.07 13.55 9.05
N TYR A 72 4.07 14.30 10.15
CA TYR A 72 5.23 14.40 11.05
C TYR A 72 5.66 13.05 11.63
N MET A 73 4.71 12.20 12.02
CA MET A 73 5.01 10.84 12.51
C MET A 73 5.63 9.97 11.42
N HIS A 74 5.17 10.09 10.17
CA HIS A 74 5.77 9.36 9.05
C HIS A 74 7.19 9.87 8.75
N LEU A 75 7.40 11.19 8.73
CA LEU A 75 8.72 11.80 8.54
C LEU A 75 9.71 11.36 9.63
N LEU A 76 9.26 11.30 10.88
CA LEU A 76 10.07 10.82 12.00
C LEU A 76 10.44 9.35 11.84
N LEU A 77 9.47 8.51 11.45
CA LEU A 77 9.71 7.08 11.21
C LEU A 77 10.71 6.86 10.07
N GLU A 78 10.53 7.54 8.94
CA GLU A 78 11.47 7.46 7.82
C GLU A 78 12.86 7.97 8.20
N GLY A 79 12.94 9.08 8.93
CA GLY A 79 14.20 9.61 9.45
C GLY A 79 14.92 8.61 10.36
N ALA A 80 14.20 7.92 11.24
CA ALA A 80 14.76 6.87 12.08
C ALA A 80 15.27 5.68 11.25
N VAL A 81 14.49 5.19 10.28
CA VAL A 81 14.90 4.11 9.38
C VAL A 81 16.16 4.47 8.59
N TYR A 82 16.22 5.69 8.05
CA TYR A 82 17.39 6.15 7.32
C TYR A 82 18.59 6.39 8.22
N THR A 83 18.39 6.84 9.46
CA THR A 83 19.49 6.96 10.43
C THR A 83 20.11 5.59 10.71
N GLU A 84 19.29 4.57 10.93
CA GLU A 84 19.76 3.19 11.13
C GLU A 84 20.45 2.64 9.88
N TYR A 85 19.89 2.86 8.70
CA TYR A 85 20.53 2.50 7.43
C TYR A 85 21.89 3.18 7.23
N SER A 86 21.99 4.49 7.51
CA SER A 86 23.24 5.25 7.43
C SER A 86 24.28 4.72 8.43
N TYR A 87 23.86 4.34 9.63
CA TYR A 87 24.77 3.80 10.63
C TYR A 87 25.27 2.40 10.26
N GLU A 88 24.37 1.52 9.80
CA GLU A 88 24.65 0.09 9.59
C GLU A 88 25.18 -0.27 8.19
N VAL A 89 24.83 0.47 7.14
CA VAL A 89 25.20 0.10 5.76
C VAL A 89 26.13 1.12 5.12
N PHE A 90 25.81 2.41 5.26
CA PHE A 90 26.61 3.46 4.61
C PHE A 90 28.07 3.48 5.10
N GLY A 91 28.29 3.25 6.41
CA GLY A 91 29.64 3.15 6.98
C GLY A 91 30.49 2.07 6.31
N TYR A 92 29.97 0.84 6.26
CA TYR A 92 30.68 -0.28 5.62
C TYR A 92 30.84 -0.10 4.11
N CYS A 93 29.82 0.39 3.41
CA CYS A 93 29.95 0.63 1.96
C CYS A 93 31.05 1.65 1.64
N LYS A 94 31.22 2.68 2.50
CA LYS A 94 32.31 3.65 2.36
C LYS A 94 33.68 3.00 2.59
N GLU A 95 33.80 2.10 3.56
CA GLU A 95 35.04 1.32 3.79
C GLU A 95 35.35 0.33 2.67
N MET A 96 34.33 -0.12 1.93
CA MET A 96 34.46 -1.06 0.80
C MET A 96 34.64 -0.40 -0.57
N ASP A 97 35.05 0.87 -0.61
CA ASP A 97 35.30 1.64 -1.83
C ASP A 97 34.07 1.81 -2.75
N THR A 98 32.85 1.74 -2.19
CA THR A 98 31.63 2.03 -2.97
C THR A 98 31.63 3.49 -3.41
N THR A 99 31.32 3.74 -4.69
CA THR A 99 31.34 5.09 -5.24
C THR A 99 30.36 6.02 -4.50
N LEU A 100 30.78 7.27 -4.27
CA LEU A 100 29.95 8.28 -3.62
C LEU A 100 28.62 8.50 -4.36
N THR A 101 28.61 8.38 -5.69
CA THR A 101 27.40 8.47 -6.50
C THR A 101 26.37 7.44 -6.06
N ASN A 102 26.75 6.18 -5.93
CA ASN A 102 25.84 5.10 -5.50
C ASN A 102 25.36 5.33 -4.06
N LEU A 103 26.23 5.85 -3.19
CA LEU A 103 25.88 6.17 -1.81
C LEU A 103 24.88 7.34 -1.68
N CYS A 104 24.84 8.26 -2.65
CA CYS A 104 23.92 9.39 -2.66
C CYS A 104 22.52 9.03 -3.20
N VAL A 105 22.39 8.00 -4.04
CA VAL A 105 21.12 7.62 -4.68
C VAL A 105 20.00 7.35 -3.65
N PRO A 106 20.19 6.58 -2.57
CA PRO A 106 19.14 6.32 -1.58
C PRO A 106 18.57 7.60 -0.95
N TYR A 107 19.40 8.62 -0.73
CA TYR A 107 18.98 9.89 -0.12
C TYR A 107 18.27 10.80 -1.12
N VAL A 108 18.67 10.78 -2.39
CA VAL A 108 17.92 11.47 -3.46
C VAL A 108 16.53 10.85 -3.63
N LEU A 109 16.46 9.51 -3.61
CA LEU A 109 15.21 8.77 -3.65
C LEU A 109 14.35 9.06 -2.42
N LEU A 110 14.93 9.17 -1.22
CA LEU A 110 14.23 9.60 -0.01
C LEU A 110 13.57 10.97 -0.18
N VAL A 111 14.32 11.98 -0.64
CA VAL A 111 13.77 13.32 -0.83
C VAL A 111 12.61 13.30 -1.83
N LEU A 112 12.76 12.59 -2.94
CA LEU A 112 11.68 12.42 -3.92
C LEU A 112 10.46 11.71 -3.30
N HIS A 113 10.70 10.64 -2.55
CA HIS A 113 9.67 9.87 -1.86
C HIS A 113 8.87 10.75 -0.89
N LEU A 114 9.56 11.53 -0.06
CA LEU A 114 8.97 12.46 0.89
C LEU A 114 8.10 13.53 0.23
N ILE A 115 8.57 14.09 -0.90
CA ILE A 115 7.78 15.05 -1.69
C ILE A 115 6.50 14.39 -2.21
N LEU A 116 6.59 13.18 -2.77
CA LEU A 116 5.44 12.45 -3.32
C LEU A 116 4.45 12.03 -2.22
N PHE A 117 4.95 11.56 -1.08
CA PHE A 117 4.15 11.25 0.11
C PHE A 117 3.38 12.48 0.58
N TYR A 118 4.07 13.62 0.76
CA TYR A 118 3.45 14.87 1.16
C TYR A 118 2.37 15.33 0.17
N LEU A 119 2.64 15.25 -1.14
CA LEU A 119 1.65 15.57 -2.16
C LEU A 119 0.45 14.63 -2.13
N CYS A 120 0.65 13.33 -1.88
CA CYS A 120 -0.44 12.37 -1.77
C CYS A 120 -1.35 12.66 -0.56
N CYS A 121 -0.74 12.95 0.60
CA CYS A 121 -1.46 13.30 1.83
C CYS A 121 -2.19 14.65 1.71
N SER A 122 -1.54 15.64 1.10
CA SER A 122 -1.98 17.04 1.17
C SER A 122 -2.91 17.48 0.04
N ARG A 123 -3.04 16.70 -1.04
CA ARG A 123 -3.90 17.10 -2.16
C ARG A 123 -5.36 16.72 -1.91
N ASP A 124 -6.27 17.59 -2.31
CA ASP A 124 -7.70 17.28 -2.29
C ASP A 124 -7.96 16.09 -3.22
N PRO A 125 -8.69 15.05 -2.78
CA PRO A 125 -8.94 13.88 -3.60
C PRO A 125 -10.01 14.09 -4.69
N GLY A 126 -10.61 15.28 -4.76
CA GLY A 126 -11.81 15.54 -5.53
C GLY A 126 -13.05 15.59 -4.65
N THR A 127 -12.97 16.27 -3.50
CA THR A 127 -14.09 16.40 -2.56
C THR A 127 -15.29 17.06 -3.26
N VAL A 128 -16.45 16.44 -3.14
CA VAL A 128 -17.71 16.97 -3.67
C VAL A 128 -18.28 17.95 -2.65
N THR A 129 -18.36 19.22 -3.03
CA THR A 129 -18.85 20.31 -2.17
C THR A 129 -20.06 20.96 -2.82
N LYS A 130 -20.94 21.57 -2.01
CA LYS A 130 -22.11 22.33 -2.52
C LYS A 130 -21.71 23.35 -3.61
N ALA A 131 -20.61 24.07 -3.40
CA ALA A 131 -20.11 25.07 -4.34
C ALA A 131 -19.65 24.49 -5.70
N LYS A 132 -19.03 23.30 -5.71
CA LYS A 132 -18.50 22.68 -6.93
C LYS A 132 -19.47 21.67 -7.56
N HIS A 133 -20.52 21.28 -6.84
CA HIS A 133 -21.44 20.19 -7.18
C HIS A 133 -21.99 20.27 -8.60
N ALA A 134 -22.55 21.42 -8.99
CA ALA A 134 -23.15 21.62 -10.31
C ALA A 134 -22.16 21.39 -11.47
N THR A 135 -20.86 21.58 -11.23
CA THR A 135 -19.81 21.31 -12.21
C THR A 135 -19.30 19.88 -12.13
N GLN A 136 -19.18 19.30 -10.94
CA GLN A 136 -18.67 17.95 -10.71
C GLN A 136 -19.61 16.87 -11.25
N VAL A 137 -20.93 17.08 -11.17
CA VAL A 137 -21.95 16.20 -11.76
C VAL A 137 -21.79 16.08 -13.30
N LYS A 138 -21.19 17.08 -13.96
CA LYS A 138 -21.02 17.12 -15.42
C LYS A 138 -19.69 16.54 -15.90
N VAL A 139 -18.80 16.10 -15.01
CA VAL A 139 -17.45 15.61 -15.37
C VAL A 139 -17.51 14.20 -15.94
N TYR A 140 -18.31 13.33 -15.34
CA TYR A 140 -18.48 11.94 -15.73
C TYR A 140 -19.94 11.71 -16.11
N PRO A 141 -20.24 11.11 -17.29
CA PRO A 141 -21.59 10.70 -17.59
C PRO A 141 -22.02 9.55 -16.67
N TYR A 142 -23.31 9.50 -16.33
CA TYR A 142 -23.91 8.32 -15.71
C TYR A 142 -24.01 7.22 -16.76
N ASP A 143 -23.72 6.00 -16.35
CA ASP A 143 -23.71 4.85 -17.26
C ASP A 143 -25.02 4.06 -17.24
N GLY A 144 -25.89 4.29 -16.24
CA GLY A 144 -27.12 3.49 -16.09
C GLY A 144 -26.86 2.03 -15.72
N GLU A 145 -25.61 1.70 -15.42
CA GLU A 145 -25.16 0.38 -15.01
C GLU A 145 -24.65 0.50 -13.59
N LEU A 146 -23.44 1.01 -13.38
CA LEU A 146 -22.81 1.13 -12.07
C LEU A 146 -23.22 2.38 -11.29
N PHE A 147 -23.59 3.45 -12.01
CA PHE A 147 -23.95 4.75 -11.45
C PHE A 147 -25.18 5.33 -12.16
N TYR A 148 -26.25 5.55 -11.40
CA TYR A 148 -27.53 6.07 -11.90
C TYR A 148 -27.70 7.58 -11.59
N PRO A 149 -28.38 8.33 -12.48
CA PRO A 149 -28.73 9.71 -12.20
C PRO A 149 -29.74 9.79 -11.05
N GLY A 150 -29.70 10.88 -10.28
CA GLY A 150 -30.66 11.16 -9.21
C GLY A 150 -30.34 10.52 -7.86
N GLU A 151 -29.36 9.61 -7.78
CA GLU A 151 -28.92 9.05 -6.49
C GLU A 151 -28.34 10.13 -5.57
N THR A 152 -28.92 10.28 -4.38
CA THR A 152 -28.42 11.23 -3.37
C THR A 152 -27.56 10.54 -2.32
N CYS A 153 -26.59 11.27 -1.79
CA CYS A 153 -25.87 10.86 -0.58
C CYS A 153 -26.71 11.30 0.64
N PRO A 154 -27.15 10.36 1.50
CA PRO A 154 -27.97 10.71 2.66
C PRO A 154 -27.21 11.57 3.68
N THR A 155 -25.90 11.33 3.83
CA THR A 155 -25.04 12.06 4.79
C THR A 155 -24.70 13.47 4.31
N CYS A 156 -24.32 13.63 3.04
CA CYS A 156 -23.92 14.93 2.49
C CYS A 156 -25.09 15.75 1.94
N ASN A 157 -26.26 15.13 1.77
CA ASN A 157 -27.46 15.70 1.13
C ASN A 157 -27.15 16.35 -0.24
N LEU A 158 -26.46 15.60 -1.10
CA LEU A 158 -26.06 16.01 -2.45
C LEU A 158 -26.30 14.85 -3.42
N VAL A 159 -26.76 15.15 -4.64
CA VAL A 159 -26.78 14.17 -5.74
C VAL A 159 -25.35 13.70 -6.00
N LYS A 160 -25.10 12.40 -6.00
CA LYS A 160 -23.77 11.82 -6.21
C LYS A 160 -23.37 12.00 -7.67
N PRO A 161 -22.27 12.71 -7.99
CA PRO A 161 -21.69 12.63 -9.33
C PRO A 161 -21.40 11.18 -9.72
N ALA A 162 -21.48 10.84 -11.00
CA ALA A 162 -21.06 9.53 -11.48
C ALA A 162 -19.62 9.22 -11.02
N ARG A 163 -19.36 7.95 -10.71
CA ARG A 163 -18.08 7.46 -10.16
C ARG A 163 -17.72 8.00 -8.76
N SER A 164 -18.61 8.71 -8.07
CA SER A 164 -18.37 9.18 -6.70
C SER A 164 -18.83 8.20 -5.62
N LYS A 165 -18.28 8.36 -4.41
CA LYS A 165 -18.73 7.62 -3.21
C LYS A 165 -18.56 8.47 -1.96
N HIS A 166 -19.44 8.29 -0.99
CA HIS A 166 -19.27 8.82 0.36
C HIS A 166 -18.27 7.96 1.13
N CYS A 167 -17.16 8.55 1.55
CA CYS A 167 -16.23 7.93 2.48
C CYS A 167 -16.70 8.22 3.90
N ARG A 168 -17.14 7.18 4.63
CA ARG A 168 -17.60 7.30 6.03
C ARG A 168 -16.47 7.75 6.95
N VAL A 169 -15.24 7.31 6.69
CA VAL A 169 -14.05 7.66 7.48
C VAL A 169 -13.77 9.16 7.40
N CYS A 170 -13.69 9.71 6.19
CA CYS A 170 -13.46 11.15 6.03
C CYS A 170 -14.74 12.00 6.06
N ASN A 171 -15.90 11.39 6.27
CA ASN A 171 -17.23 12.00 6.24
C ASN A 171 -17.48 12.96 5.06
N ARG A 172 -17.11 12.55 3.84
CA ARG A 172 -17.27 13.36 2.63
C ARG A 172 -17.46 12.52 1.37
N CYS A 173 -18.18 13.07 0.40
CA CYS A 173 -18.22 12.51 -0.95
C CYS A 173 -16.95 12.87 -1.72
N VAL A 174 -16.39 11.89 -2.43
CA VAL A 174 -15.19 12.04 -3.26
C VAL A 174 -15.52 11.60 -4.68
N GLN A 175 -15.13 12.41 -5.66
CA GLN A 175 -15.31 12.16 -7.08
C GLN A 175 -14.30 11.13 -7.60
N ARG A 176 -14.73 10.23 -8.49
CA ARG A 176 -13.94 9.08 -8.97
C ARG A 176 -13.24 8.37 -7.80
N PHE A 177 -14.03 8.01 -6.80
CA PHE A 177 -13.52 7.46 -5.55
C PHE A 177 -12.87 6.10 -5.81
N ASP A 178 -11.64 5.95 -5.32
CA ASP A 178 -10.91 4.69 -5.35
C ASP A 178 -11.04 4.00 -4.00
N HIS A 179 -10.32 4.48 -2.99
CA HIS A 179 -10.38 3.97 -1.63
C HIS A 179 -10.04 5.06 -0.61
N HIS A 180 -10.25 4.78 0.66
CA HIS A 180 -9.63 5.53 1.74
C HIS A 180 -8.33 4.81 2.11
N CYS A 181 -7.20 5.51 2.02
CA CYS A 181 -5.90 4.94 2.31
C CYS A 181 -5.44 5.43 3.68
N VAL A 182 -5.36 4.50 4.63
CA VAL A 182 -4.88 4.78 5.98
C VAL A 182 -3.41 5.20 6.02
N TRP A 183 -2.61 4.72 5.05
CA TRP A 183 -1.17 4.99 4.94
C TRP A 183 -0.83 6.38 4.43
N VAL A 184 -1.80 7.13 3.92
CA VAL A 184 -1.64 8.55 3.57
C VAL A 184 -2.69 9.44 4.24
N ASN A 185 -3.44 8.87 5.20
CA ASN A 185 -4.55 9.50 5.92
C ASN A 185 -5.45 10.38 5.03
N ASN A 186 -5.80 9.86 3.84
CA ASN A 186 -6.56 10.59 2.83
C ASN A 186 -7.35 9.63 1.93
N CYS A 187 -8.42 10.13 1.33
CA CYS A 187 -9.04 9.40 0.23
C CYS A 187 -8.15 9.47 -1.01
N ILE A 188 -8.20 8.44 -1.83
CA ILE A 188 -7.66 8.45 -3.19
C ILE A 188 -8.85 8.61 -4.16
N GLY A 189 -8.77 9.60 -5.03
CA GLY A 189 -9.82 9.94 -5.97
C GLY A 189 -9.33 10.78 -7.15
N ALA A 190 -10.28 11.34 -7.90
CA ALA A 190 -10.04 12.01 -9.18
C ALA A 190 -8.81 12.94 -9.22
N GLN A 191 -8.55 13.70 -8.16
CA GLN A 191 -7.54 14.76 -8.17
C GLN A 191 -6.19 14.39 -7.55
N ASN A 192 -6.06 13.22 -6.90
CA ASN A 192 -4.80 12.81 -6.27
C ASN A 192 -4.32 11.38 -6.63
N THR A 193 -5.06 10.60 -7.43
CA THR A 193 -4.61 9.25 -7.85
C THR A 193 -3.20 9.25 -8.46
N ARG A 194 -2.82 10.27 -9.23
CA ARG A 194 -1.46 10.38 -9.79
C ARG A 194 -0.36 10.43 -8.72
N TYR A 195 -0.59 11.14 -7.63
CA TYR A 195 0.38 11.25 -6.55
C TYR A 195 0.49 9.94 -5.79
N PHE A 196 -0.64 9.25 -5.60
CA PHE A 196 -0.67 7.93 -5.00
C PHE A 196 0.11 6.88 -5.83
N LEU A 197 -0.07 6.86 -7.16
CA LEU A 197 0.68 5.94 -8.02
C LEU A 197 2.18 6.25 -8.04
N LEU A 198 2.56 7.53 -8.11
CA LEU A 198 3.97 7.94 -8.06
C LEU A 198 4.59 7.65 -6.69
N TYR A 199 3.85 7.86 -5.60
CA TYR A 199 4.28 7.50 -4.25
C TYR A 199 4.53 5.98 -4.13
N MET A 200 3.60 5.14 -4.59
CA MET A 200 3.79 3.69 -4.63
C MET A 200 4.98 3.25 -5.49
N LEU A 201 5.21 3.89 -6.63
CA LEU A 201 6.39 3.61 -7.43
C LEU A 201 7.68 4.02 -6.70
N SER A 202 7.68 5.20 -6.07
CA SER A 202 8.87 5.72 -5.38
C SER A 202 9.31 4.83 -4.21
N VAL A 203 8.37 4.28 -3.43
CA VAL A 203 8.73 3.35 -2.34
C VAL A 203 9.30 2.04 -2.86
N CYS A 204 8.79 1.51 -3.97
CA CYS A 204 9.34 0.31 -4.60
C CYS A 204 10.77 0.55 -5.12
N VAL A 205 11.00 1.68 -5.79
CA VAL A 205 12.33 2.05 -6.31
C VAL A 205 13.31 2.26 -5.16
N MET A 206 12.91 3.00 -4.12
CA MET A 206 13.72 3.24 -2.92
C MET A 206 14.06 1.94 -2.17
N ALA A 207 13.08 1.07 -1.93
CA ALA A 207 13.32 -0.21 -1.26
C ALA A 207 14.21 -1.14 -2.10
N GLY A 208 14.02 -1.16 -3.43
CA GLY A 208 14.84 -1.93 -4.36
C GLY A 208 16.29 -1.46 -4.38
N ASP A 209 16.52 -0.15 -4.44
CA ASP A 209 17.85 0.46 -4.43
C ASP A 209 18.62 0.13 -3.15
N ILE A 210 18.00 0.32 -1.98
CA ILE A 210 18.60 -0.03 -0.68
C ILE A 210 18.90 -1.54 -0.61
N ALA A 211 17.99 -2.39 -1.07
CA ALA A 211 18.19 -3.84 -1.09
C ALA A 211 19.36 -4.25 -1.98
N ILE A 212 19.48 -3.66 -3.18
CA ILE A 212 20.59 -3.92 -4.11
C ILE A 212 21.92 -3.51 -3.48
N LEU A 213 22.02 -2.30 -2.91
CA LEU A 213 23.24 -1.85 -2.24
C LEU A 213 23.61 -2.73 -1.04
N THR A 214 22.61 -3.19 -0.28
CA THR A 214 22.85 -4.06 0.87
C THR A 214 23.31 -5.46 0.43
N VAL A 215 22.77 -6.00 -0.66
CA VAL A 215 23.23 -7.27 -1.24
C VAL A 215 24.66 -7.12 -1.77
N ASP A 216 24.96 -6.03 -2.49
CA ASP A 216 26.30 -5.76 -3.00
C ASP A 216 27.32 -5.66 -1.86
N LEU A 217 26.97 -4.98 -0.77
CA LEU A 217 27.79 -4.94 0.45
C LEU A 217 28.08 -6.35 0.99
N LEU A 218 27.04 -7.17 1.20
CA LEU A 218 27.21 -8.52 1.74
C LEU A 218 28.04 -9.42 0.81
N LEU A 219 27.88 -9.28 -0.51
CA LEU A 219 28.70 -9.99 -1.49
C LEU A 219 30.17 -9.54 -1.42
N ASN A 220 30.42 -8.23 -1.33
CA ASN A 220 31.77 -7.69 -1.16
C ASN A 220 32.44 -8.19 0.13
N VAL A 221 31.69 -8.28 1.24
CA VAL A 221 32.17 -8.92 2.48
C VAL A 221 32.63 -10.34 2.18
N VAL A 222 31.80 -11.17 1.54
CA VAL A 222 32.10 -12.57 1.25
C VAL A 222 33.33 -12.71 0.36
N PHE A 223 33.47 -11.87 -0.67
CA PHE A 223 34.60 -11.93 -1.59
C PHE A 223 35.90 -11.44 -0.95
N ARG A 224 35.89 -10.30 -0.23
CA ARG A 224 37.09 -9.71 0.39
C ARG A 224 37.63 -10.54 1.55
N THR A 225 36.75 -11.20 2.31
CA THR A 225 37.14 -12.07 3.43
C THR A 225 37.60 -13.47 2.97
N GLY A 226 37.48 -13.78 1.67
CA GLY A 226 37.83 -15.10 1.15
C GLY A 226 36.88 -16.21 1.62
N LEU A 227 35.69 -15.87 2.12
CA LEU A 227 34.75 -16.83 2.70
C LEU A 227 34.33 -17.94 1.72
N MET A 228 34.42 -17.71 0.41
CA MET A 228 34.14 -18.72 -0.61
C MET A 228 35.16 -19.87 -0.64
N HIS A 229 36.38 -19.64 -0.15
CA HIS A 229 37.49 -20.61 -0.15
C HIS A 229 37.88 -21.03 1.27
N ALA A 230 37.06 -20.69 2.27
CA ALA A 230 37.34 -21.02 3.65
C ALA A 230 37.06 -22.51 3.93
N HIS A 231 37.69 -23.02 4.99
CA HIS A 231 37.46 -24.37 5.49
C HIS A 231 37.04 -24.29 6.96
N TYR A 232 36.13 -25.16 7.40
CA TYR A 232 35.78 -25.34 8.80
C TYR A 232 36.13 -26.77 9.24
N VAL A 233 36.33 -26.94 10.55
CA VAL A 233 36.62 -28.26 11.14
C VAL A 233 35.33 -28.80 11.73
N ASP A 234 34.93 -30.01 11.32
CA ASP A 234 33.74 -30.67 11.84
C ASP A 234 33.99 -31.33 13.22
N ALA A 235 32.95 -31.92 13.80
CA ALA A 235 33.04 -32.58 15.11
C ALA A 235 33.99 -33.80 15.12
N GLN A 236 34.34 -34.33 13.94
CA GLN A 236 35.26 -35.45 13.73
C GLN A 236 36.68 -34.96 13.41
N GLY A 237 36.92 -33.64 13.43
CA GLY A 237 38.23 -33.04 13.16
C GLY A 237 38.58 -32.95 11.67
N GLN A 238 37.65 -33.25 10.76
CA GLN A 238 37.90 -33.20 9.32
C GLN A 238 37.70 -31.78 8.79
N GLN A 239 38.55 -31.37 7.84
CA GLN A 239 38.37 -30.10 7.14
C GLN A 239 37.30 -30.22 6.06
N GLN A 240 36.26 -29.42 6.19
CA GLN A 240 35.18 -29.34 5.21
C GLN A 240 35.18 -27.96 4.55
N PRO A 241 34.98 -27.88 3.23
CA PRO A 241 34.86 -26.59 2.55
C PRO A 241 33.58 -25.86 3.00
N THR A 242 33.63 -24.53 3.10
CA THR A 242 32.46 -23.73 3.45
C THR A 242 31.44 -23.70 2.31
N GLY A 243 30.31 -24.38 2.50
CA GLY A 243 29.16 -24.29 1.60
C GLY A 243 28.36 -22.99 1.77
N ILE A 244 27.45 -22.71 0.82
CA ILE A 244 26.58 -21.50 0.83
C ILE A 244 25.80 -21.36 2.14
N VAL A 245 25.31 -22.47 2.69
CA VAL A 245 24.54 -22.47 3.95
C VAL A 245 25.39 -21.94 5.12
N PHE A 246 26.66 -22.33 5.18
CA PHE A 246 27.60 -21.83 6.19
C PHE A 246 27.87 -20.34 6.00
N ILE A 247 28.06 -19.88 4.77
CA ILE A 247 28.26 -18.46 4.46
C ILE A 247 27.05 -17.63 4.89
N VAL A 248 25.83 -18.07 4.55
CA VAL A 248 24.60 -17.40 4.97
C VAL A 248 24.48 -17.36 6.49
N GLN A 249 24.77 -18.48 7.17
CA GLN A 249 24.76 -18.53 8.63
C GLN A 249 25.82 -17.60 9.24
N HIS A 250 27.02 -17.55 8.67
CA HIS A 250 28.08 -16.66 9.11
C HIS A 250 27.66 -15.19 8.95
N LEU A 251 27.17 -14.79 7.77
CA LEU A 251 26.68 -13.43 7.54
C LEU A 251 25.56 -13.05 8.50
N PHE A 252 24.65 -14.00 8.78
CA PHE A 252 23.57 -13.78 9.72
C PHE A 252 24.08 -13.54 11.15
N LEU A 253 25.06 -14.31 11.61
CA LEU A 253 25.61 -14.20 12.95
C LEU A 253 26.53 -12.98 13.10
N THR A 254 27.26 -12.62 12.05
CA THR A 254 28.18 -11.48 12.05
C THR A 254 27.46 -10.15 11.83
N PHE A 255 26.46 -10.11 10.93
CA PHE A 255 25.71 -8.91 10.57
C PHE A 255 24.19 -9.10 10.70
N PRO A 256 23.67 -9.47 11.90
CA PRO A 256 22.26 -9.81 12.07
C PRO A 256 21.35 -8.65 11.67
N ARG A 257 21.70 -7.42 12.05
CA ARG A 257 20.91 -6.22 11.76
C ARG A 257 20.76 -5.98 10.25
N ILE A 258 21.86 -6.04 9.50
CA ILE A 258 21.88 -5.85 8.05
C ILE A 258 21.06 -6.94 7.35
N VAL A 259 21.23 -8.21 7.75
CA VAL A 259 20.51 -9.33 7.15
C VAL A 259 19.01 -9.26 7.45
N PHE A 260 18.61 -8.93 8.69
CA PHE A 260 17.20 -8.72 9.03
C PHE A 260 16.59 -7.53 8.28
N MET A 261 17.31 -6.42 8.17
CA MET A 261 16.88 -5.26 7.39
C MET A 261 16.66 -5.63 5.93
N LEU A 262 17.60 -6.35 5.31
CA LEU A 262 17.47 -6.83 3.93
C LEU A 262 16.25 -7.74 3.75
N GLY A 263 16.06 -8.71 4.65
CA GLY A 263 14.89 -9.59 4.62
C GLY A 263 13.57 -8.81 4.70
N PHE A 264 13.50 -7.82 5.60
CA PHE A 264 12.33 -6.95 5.73
C PHE A 264 12.10 -6.10 4.47
N LEU A 265 13.15 -5.50 3.89
CA LEU A 265 13.07 -4.71 2.66
C LEU A 265 12.57 -5.54 1.48
N ILE A 266 13.06 -6.78 1.32
CA ILE A 266 12.61 -7.70 0.27
C ILE A 266 11.12 -8.03 0.46
N PHE A 267 10.70 -8.34 1.68
CA PHE A 267 9.29 -8.61 1.98
C PHE A 267 8.40 -7.40 1.66
N VAL A 268 8.77 -6.21 2.13
CA VAL A 268 8.03 -4.97 1.87
C VAL A 268 8.01 -4.64 0.38
N PHE A 269 9.13 -4.83 -0.33
CA PHE A 269 9.21 -4.61 -1.77
C PHE A 269 8.19 -5.46 -2.52
N PHE A 270 8.15 -6.78 -2.29
CA PHE A 270 7.20 -7.64 -3.00
C PHE A 270 5.75 -7.34 -2.65
N LEU A 271 5.46 -7.05 -1.37
CA LEU A 271 4.12 -6.68 -0.92
C LEU A 271 3.63 -5.40 -1.63
N LEU A 272 4.45 -4.35 -1.60
CA LEU A 272 4.09 -3.05 -2.18
C LEU A 272 4.15 -3.07 -3.70
N ALA A 273 5.06 -3.82 -4.32
CA ALA A 273 5.10 -4.01 -5.77
C ALA A 273 3.83 -4.72 -6.27
N GLY A 274 3.35 -5.76 -5.56
CA GLY A 274 2.07 -6.40 -5.86
C GLY A 274 0.90 -5.42 -5.82
N TYR A 275 0.86 -4.58 -4.79
CA TYR A 275 -0.18 -3.55 -4.64
C TYR A 275 -0.07 -2.45 -5.71
N ALA A 276 1.13 -2.00 -6.04
CA ALA A 276 1.40 -1.03 -7.09
C ALA A 276 1.02 -1.57 -8.48
N MET A 277 1.36 -2.83 -8.78
CA MET A 277 0.96 -3.50 -10.02
C MET A 277 -0.55 -3.61 -10.16
N PHE A 278 -1.26 -3.93 -9.07
CA PHE A 278 -2.73 -3.95 -9.09
C PHE A 278 -3.32 -2.57 -9.42
N HIS A 279 -2.84 -1.51 -8.78
CA HIS A 279 -3.32 -0.15 -9.06
C HIS A 279 -2.91 0.35 -10.44
N LEU A 280 -1.74 -0.05 -10.94
CA LEU A 280 -1.33 0.23 -12.31
C LEU A 280 -2.26 -0.47 -13.30
N PHE A 281 -2.59 -1.74 -13.07
CA PHE A 281 -3.56 -2.48 -13.88
C PHE A 281 -4.93 -1.77 -13.91
N LEU A 282 -5.43 -1.31 -12.76
CA LEU A 282 -6.68 -0.54 -12.70
C LEU A 282 -6.59 0.78 -13.47
N ALA A 283 -5.48 1.51 -13.32
CA ALA A 283 -5.22 2.75 -14.04
C ALA A 283 -5.19 2.53 -15.56
N LEU A 284 -4.55 1.46 -16.02
CA LEU A 284 -4.50 1.05 -17.43
C LEU A 284 -5.88 0.67 -17.97
N GLY A 285 -6.75 0.07 -17.15
CA GLY A 285 -8.14 -0.26 -17.48
C GLY A 285 -9.16 0.86 -17.26
N ASN A 286 -8.73 2.02 -16.74
CA ASN A 286 -9.57 3.13 -16.27
C ASN A 286 -10.66 2.73 -15.25
N HIS A 287 -10.30 1.86 -14.32
CA HIS A 287 -11.14 1.50 -13.19
C HIS A 287 -10.60 2.11 -11.91
N THR A 288 -11.49 2.28 -10.93
CA THR A 288 -11.09 2.43 -9.54
C THR A 288 -11.24 1.10 -8.80
N SER A 289 -10.52 0.93 -7.69
CA SER A 289 -10.66 -0.27 -6.84
C SER A 289 -12.09 -0.44 -6.33
N ASN A 290 -12.78 0.66 -5.99
CA ASN A 290 -14.19 0.64 -5.64
C ASN A 290 -15.09 0.14 -6.79
N GLU A 291 -14.80 0.52 -8.03
CA GLU A 291 -15.54 0.03 -9.21
C GLU A 291 -15.26 -1.45 -9.44
N TRP A 292 -14.01 -1.88 -9.33
CA TRP A 292 -13.60 -3.28 -9.43
C TRP A 292 -14.39 -4.19 -8.47
N TYR A 293 -14.48 -3.80 -7.19
CA TYR A 293 -15.23 -4.57 -6.20
C TYR A 293 -16.76 -4.51 -6.41
N LYS A 294 -17.31 -3.34 -6.77
CA LYS A 294 -18.74 -3.23 -7.09
C LYS A 294 -19.13 -4.08 -8.30
N ALA A 295 -18.29 -4.14 -9.33
CA ALA A 295 -18.52 -4.93 -10.52
C ALA A 295 -18.41 -6.44 -10.24
N ARG A 296 -17.45 -6.86 -9.40
CA ARG A 296 -17.33 -8.26 -8.97
C ARG A 296 -18.55 -8.76 -8.19
N GLY A 297 -19.19 -7.87 -7.41
CA GLY A 297 -20.46 -8.15 -6.74
C GLY A 297 -21.67 -8.27 -7.67
N ARG A 298 -21.53 -7.92 -8.96
CA ARG A 298 -22.56 -8.13 -10.01
C ARG A 298 -22.30 -9.38 -10.86
N GLY A 299 -21.32 -10.21 -10.50
CA GLY A 299 -21.32 -11.59 -10.93
C GLY A 299 -22.62 -12.23 -10.43
N CYS A 300 -23.45 -12.70 -11.37
CA CYS A 300 -24.83 -13.14 -11.19
C CYS A 300 -25.13 -13.78 -9.81
N GLN A 301 -25.55 -12.98 -8.82
CA GLN A 301 -26.18 -13.51 -7.60
C GLN A 301 -27.64 -13.91 -7.85
N HIS A 302 -28.17 -13.63 -9.05
CA HIS A 302 -29.57 -13.81 -9.43
C HIS A 302 -29.77 -14.72 -10.64
N CYS A 303 -28.86 -15.66 -10.88
CA CYS A 303 -29.11 -16.77 -11.79
C CYS A 303 -29.91 -17.84 -11.04
N HIS A 304 -31.09 -17.44 -10.55
CA HIS A 304 -32.17 -18.39 -10.32
C HIS A 304 -32.71 -18.75 -11.71
N PRO A 305 -32.88 -20.05 -12.02
CA PRO A 305 -33.24 -20.49 -13.35
C PRO A 305 -34.74 -20.31 -13.60
N HIS A 306 -35.29 -19.09 -13.56
CA HIS A 306 -36.63 -18.85 -14.09
C HIS A 306 -36.82 -17.42 -14.62
N ALA A 307 -37.44 -17.38 -15.81
CA ALA A 307 -37.94 -16.23 -16.57
C ALA A 307 -36.89 -15.46 -17.40
N GLY A 308 -37.03 -15.62 -18.72
CA GLY A 308 -36.16 -15.07 -19.74
C GLY A 308 -36.00 -13.56 -19.69
N ASN A 309 -34.75 -13.12 -19.64
CA ASN A 309 -34.20 -12.07 -20.48
C ASN A 309 -32.68 -12.23 -20.48
N ARG A 310 -32.05 -12.01 -21.64
CA ARG A 310 -30.66 -12.35 -21.91
C ARG A 310 -29.74 -11.67 -20.88
N CYS A 311 -28.94 -12.47 -20.18
CA CYS A 311 -27.91 -11.96 -19.28
C CYS A 311 -26.90 -11.17 -20.12
N HIS A 312 -26.90 -9.84 -20.00
CA HIS A 312 -25.95 -8.99 -20.71
C HIS A 312 -24.52 -9.34 -20.27
N THR A 313 -23.70 -9.58 -21.29
CA THR A 313 -22.25 -9.84 -21.35
C THR A 313 -21.50 -10.07 -20.02
N PRO A 314 -20.72 -11.16 -19.89
CA PRO A 314 -19.83 -11.33 -18.74
C PRO A 314 -18.93 -10.10 -18.61
N PHE A 315 -18.87 -9.53 -17.40
CA PHE A 315 -17.92 -8.49 -17.05
C PHE A 315 -16.53 -8.97 -17.49
N ASN A 316 -15.97 -8.35 -18.53
CA ASN A 316 -14.61 -8.64 -18.96
C ASN A 316 -13.69 -7.67 -18.19
N PRO A 317 -13.04 -8.11 -17.10
CA PRO A 317 -12.15 -7.25 -16.32
C PRO A 317 -11.04 -6.61 -17.17
N LEU A 318 -10.67 -7.24 -18.29
CA LEU A 318 -9.60 -6.78 -19.20
C LEU A 318 -10.06 -5.65 -20.12
N ARG A 319 -11.34 -5.58 -20.50
CA ARG A 319 -11.81 -4.59 -21.49
C ARG A 319 -12.26 -3.27 -20.86
N GLY A 320 -12.63 -3.32 -19.59
CA GLY A 320 -12.93 -2.21 -18.71
C GLY A 320 -14.02 -1.24 -19.16
N PHE A 321 -15.06 -1.11 -18.33
CA PHE A 321 -16.27 -0.33 -18.61
C PHE A 321 -15.98 1.12 -19.06
N TYR A 322 -14.95 1.77 -18.50
CA TYR A 322 -14.55 3.14 -18.84
C TYR A 322 -13.26 3.23 -19.66
N SER A 323 -12.74 2.11 -20.16
CA SER A 323 -11.47 2.08 -20.89
C SER A 323 -11.59 2.79 -22.24
N ARG A 324 -10.65 3.68 -22.53
CA ARG A 324 -10.56 4.45 -23.79
C ARG A 324 -9.23 4.21 -24.52
N GLY A 325 -8.53 3.13 -24.16
CA GLY A 325 -7.16 2.84 -24.57
C GLY A 325 -6.13 3.35 -23.56
N VAL A 326 -5.02 2.60 -23.42
CA VAL A 326 -3.99 2.78 -22.38
C VAL A 326 -3.55 4.24 -22.24
N LEU A 327 -3.19 4.90 -23.34
CA LEU A 327 -2.69 6.27 -23.29
C LEU A 327 -3.76 7.28 -22.83
N LYS A 328 -5.02 7.13 -23.26
CA LYS A 328 -6.12 8.01 -22.84
C LYS A 328 -6.47 7.79 -21.37
N ASN A 329 -6.38 6.54 -20.90
CA ASN A 329 -6.62 6.16 -19.52
C ASN A 329 -5.55 6.77 -18.60
N LEU A 330 -4.27 6.61 -18.94
CA LEU A 330 -3.17 7.25 -18.20
C LEU A 330 -3.26 8.78 -18.24
N ARG A 331 -3.61 9.36 -19.40
CA ARG A 331 -3.80 10.81 -19.50
C ARG A 331 -4.86 11.33 -18.53
N GLU A 332 -5.97 10.61 -18.33
CA GLU A 332 -6.97 10.99 -17.34
C GLU A 332 -6.43 10.92 -15.90
N ILE A 333 -5.59 9.94 -15.57
CA ILE A 333 -4.97 9.81 -14.25
C ILE A 333 -4.06 11.00 -13.95
N PHE A 334 -3.17 11.35 -14.88
CA PHE A 334 -2.20 12.43 -14.69
C PHE A 334 -2.79 13.82 -14.93
N VAL A 335 -3.83 13.92 -15.76
CA VAL A 335 -4.57 15.15 -16.08
C VAL A 335 -6.08 14.88 -15.89
N PRO A 336 -6.59 15.06 -14.66
CA PRO A 336 -7.99 14.80 -14.35
C PRO A 336 -8.96 15.58 -15.23
N LEU A 337 -10.07 14.95 -15.59
CA LEU A 337 -11.10 15.58 -16.40
C LEU A 337 -11.68 16.81 -15.71
N LYS A 338 -11.92 17.85 -16.51
CA LYS A 338 -12.61 19.07 -16.08
C LYS A 338 -14.03 19.08 -16.65
N PRO A 339 -14.97 19.79 -16.02
CA PRO A 339 -16.32 19.96 -16.56
C PRO A 339 -16.24 20.55 -17.97
N LEU A 340 -16.94 19.95 -18.93
CA LEU A 340 -17.05 20.51 -20.27
C LEU A 340 -17.71 21.89 -20.16
N LYS A 341 -16.96 22.96 -20.46
CA LYS A 341 -17.57 24.27 -20.72
C LYS A 341 -18.42 24.10 -21.98
N LYS A 342 -19.75 24.26 -21.87
CA LYS A 342 -20.61 24.34 -23.07
C LYS A 342 -19.96 25.37 -24.00
N ARG A 343 -19.60 24.96 -25.24
CA ARG A 343 -19.39 25.93 -26.32
C ARG A 343 -20.68 26.75 -26.36
N LYS A 344 -20.60 28.05 -26.08
CA LYS A 344 -21.68 28.98 -26.46
C LYS A 344 -21.73 28.89 -27.98
N HIS A 345 -22.67 28.12 -28.52
CA HIS A 345 -23.07 28.33 -29.90
C HIS A 345 -23.60 29.77 -29.94
N LYS A 346 -22.83 30.63 -30.61
CA LYS A 346 -23.31 31.94 -31.05
C LYS A 346 -24.22 31.73 -32.23
#